data_AF-A0A969PBU0-F1
#
_entry.id   AF-A0A969PBU0-F1
#
_cell.length_a   1.000
_cell.length_b   1.000
_cell.length_c   1.000
_cell.angle_alpha   90.00
_cell.angle_beta   90.00
_cell.angle_gamma   90.00
#
_symmetry.space_group_name_H-M   'P 1'
#
loop_
_entity.id
_entity.type
_entity.pdbx_description
1 polymer ?
#
loop_
_entity_poly.entity_id
_entity_poly.type
_entity_poly.pdbx_seq_one_letter_code
_entity_poly.pdbx_strand_id
1 'polypeptide(L)'
;MIPILRSLIQAVQPFLVAICFAIAWSFTILLGWTLWSTVRDTTARAKQMHEIPCPNCQFFTNDHRLKCTVNPITANTEQAIDCSDYRSNL
;
A
#
# COMPACT_ATOMS: atom_id res chain seq x y z
N MET A 1 53.26 22.88 9.00
CA MET A 1 52.38 22.43 7.90
C MET A 1 51.20 21.56 8.37
N ILE A 2 51.37 20.72 9.40
CA ILE A 2 50.30 19.87 9.98
C ILE A 2 49.16 20.60 10.74
N PRO A 3 49.36 21.76 11.42
CA PRO A 3 48.28 22.37 12.22
C PRO A 3 47.18 23.02 11.36
N ILE A 4 47.55 23.54 10.17
CA ILE A 4 46.63 24.18 9.23
C ILE A 4 45.62 23.15 8.68
N LEU A 5 46.10 21.95 8.37
CA LEU A 5 45.26 20.84 7.91
C LEU A 5 44.26 20.40 8.99
N ARG A 6 44.70 20.36 10.26
CA ARG A 6 43.84 20.01 11.40
C ARG A 6 42.72 21.03 11.65
N SER A 7 43.03 22.33 11.56
CA SER A 7 42.03 23.39 11.68
C SER A 7 40.97 23.32 10.58
N LEU A 8 41.38 23.00 9.35
CA LEU A 8 40.47 22.83 8.21
C LEU A 8 39.52 21.64 8.42
N ILE A 9 40.04 20.53 8.94
CA ILE A 9 39.23 19.33 9.24
C ILE A 9 38.22 19.64 10.35
N GLN A 10 38.62 20.31 11.43
CA GLN A 10 37.68 20.67 12.51
C GLN A 10 36.53 21.58 12.05
N ALA A 11 36.78 22.46 11.08
CA ALA A 11 35.74 23.32 10.51
C ALA A 11 34.77 22.54 9.60
N VAL A 12 35.26 21.53 8.86
CA VAL A 12 34.47 20.76 7.89
C VAL A 12 33.76 19.55 8.52
N GLN A 13 34.33 18.98 9.57
CA GLN A 13 33.81 17.81 10.28
C GLN A 13 32.35 17.92 10.74
N PRO A 14 31.87 19.03 11.36
CA PRO A 14 30.47 19.12 11.77
C PRO A 14 29.49 19.08 10.59
N PHE A 15 29.89 19.63 9.44
CA PHE A 15 29.09 19.61 8.23
C PHE A 15 28.99 18.20 7.64
N LEU A 16 30.11 17.47 7.61
CA LEU A 16 30.15 16.10 7.12
C LEU A 16 29.30 15.15 7.99
N VAL A 17 29.37 15.30 9.31
CA VAL A 17 28.57 14.54 10.27
C VAL A 17 27.07 14.85 10.10
N ALA A 18 26.70 16.12 9.95
CA ALA A 18 25.31 16.53 9.74
C ALA A 18 24.72 15.94 8.44
N ILE A 19 25.49 15.97 7.34
CA ILE A 19 25.07 15.36 6.06
C ILE A 19 24.89 13.85 6.20
N CYS A 20 25.85 13.16 6.83
CA CYS A 20 25.76 11.70 7.02
C CYS A 20 24.52 11.32 7.84
N PHE A 21 24.24 12.08 8.90
CA PHE A 21 23.05 11.89 9.73
C PHE A 21 21.77 12.13 8.93
N ALA A 22 21.70 13.21 8.15
CA ALA A 22 20.55 13.51 7.31
C ALA A 22 20.27 12.41 6.29
N ILE A 23 21.32 11.85 5.67
CA ILE A 23 21.19 10.74 4.72
C ILE A 23 20.72 9.46 5.43
N ALA A 24 21.31 9.10 6.57
CA ALA A 24 20.91 7.91 7.31
C ALA A 24 19.44 7.96 7.75
N TRP A 25 18.98 9.12 8.21
CA TRP A 25 17.58 9.33 8.59
C TRP A 25 16.64 9.33 7.39
N SER A 26 17.03 9.95 6.26
CA SER A 26 16.20 9.94 5.06
C SER A 26 15.99 8.53 4.53
N PHE A 27 17.04 7.70 4.47
CA PHE A 27 16.92 6.29 4.11
C PHE A 27 16.01 5.52 5.05
N THR A 28 16.14 5.73 6.36
CA THR A 28 15.30 5.06 7.37
C THR A 28 13.83 5.46 7.22
N ILE A 29 13.55 6.74 7.02
CA ILE A 29 12.20 7.26 6.79
C ILE A 29 11.62 6.72 5.49
N LEU A 30 12.40 6.69 4.41
CA LEU A 30 11.97 6.13 3.12
C LEU A 30 11.61 4.64 3.25
N LEU A 31 12.44 3.85 3.93
CA LEU A 31 12.16 2.43 4.19
C LEU A 31 10.90 2.24 5.05
N GLY A 32 10.71 3.08 6.07
CA GLY A 32 9.47 3.06 6.86
C GLY A 32 8.25 3.44 6.02
N TRP A 33 8.38 4.44 5.15
CA TRP A 33 7.31 4.91 4.28
C TRP A 33 6.89 3.86 3.26
N THR A 34 7.83 3.15 2.64
CA THR A 34 7.53 2.10 1.66
C THR A 34 6.79 0.92 2.32
N LEU A 35 7.24 0.49 3.51
CA LEU A 35 6.54 -0.53 4.28
C LEU A 35 5.13 -0.08 4.66
N TRP A 36 4.99 1.16 5.14
CA TRP A 36 3.70 1.72 5.52
C TRP A 36 2.75 1.88 4.31
N SER A 37 3.24 2.32 3.15
CA SER A 37 2.43 2.44 1.94
C SER A 37 1.95 1.08 1.47
N THR A 38 2.81 0.06 1.48
CA THR A 38 2.40 -1.30 1.08
C THR A 38 1.37 -1.88 2.04
N VAL A 39 1.51 -1.68 3.35
CA VAL A 39 0.50 -2.11 4.33
C VAL A 39 -0.81 -1.35 4.11
N ARG A 40 -0.77 -0.03 3.90
CA ARG A 40 -1.97 0.77 3.60
C ARG A 40 -2.65 0.33 2.32
N ASP A 41 -1.91 0.11 1.25
CA ASP A 41 -2.46 -0.37 -0.03
C ASP A 41 -3.05 -1.77 0.11
N THR A 42 -2.41 -2.64 0.90
CA THR A 42 -2.95 -3.96 1.21
C THR A 42 -4.24 -3.86 2.03
N THR A 43 -4.31 -2.96 3.01
CA THR A 43 -5.54 -2.72 3.78
C THR A 43 -6.63 -2.06 2.94
N ALA A 44 -6.28 -1.19 1.99
CA ALA A 44 -7.23 -0.59 1.06
C ALA A 44 -7.79 -1.66 0.11
N ARG A 45 -6.93 -2.53 -0.44
CA ARG A 45 -7.35 -3.69 -1.25
C ARG A 45 -8.17 -4.71 -0.44
N ALA A 46 -7.79 -4.96 0.81
CA ALA A 46 -8.54 -5.86 1.70
C ALA A 46 -9.90 -5.27 2.10
N LYS A 47 -9.97 -3.96 2.34
CA LYS A 47 -11.23 -3.25 2.57
C LYS A 47 -12.10 -3.30 1.32
N GLN A 48 -11.51 -3.11 0.14
CA GLN A 48 -12.19 -3.22 -1.13
C GLN A 48 -12.74 -4.64 -1.38
N MET A 49 -12.05 -5.70 -0.91
CA MET A 49 -12.57 -7.07 -0.90
C MET A 49 -13.72 -7.30 0.09
N HIS A 50 -13.73 -6.59 1.24
CA HIS A 50 -14.82 -6.68 2.21
C HIS A 50 -16.06 -5.86 1.78
N GLU A 51 -15.90 -4.88 0.89
CA GLU A 51 -16.99 -4.09 0.31
C GLU A 51 -17.70 -4.79 -0.86
N ILE A 52 -17.24 -5.97 -1.29
CA ILE A 52 -17.88 -6.71 -2.39
C ILE A 52 -19.15 -7.40 -1.87
N PRO A 53 -20.36 -7.01 -2.32
CA PRO A 53 -21.61 -7.56 -1.81
C PRO A 53 -21.98 -8.93 -2.44
N CYS A 54 -21.13 -9.49 -3.31
CA CYS A 54 -21.37 -10.74 -4.03
C CYS A 54 -21.77 -11.93 -3.12
N PRO A 55 -21.15 -12.19 -1.95
CA PRO A 55 -21.54 -13.30 -1.08
C PRO A 55 -22.98 -13.19 -0.57
N ASN A 56 -23.52 -11.97 -0.51
CA ASN A 56 -24.87 -11.68 -0.03
C ASN A 56 -25.88 -11.53 -1.18
N CYS A 57 -25.49 -11.83 -2.42
CA CYS A 57 -26.35 -11.70 -3.60
C CYS A 57 -27.11 -13.00 -3.89
N GLN A 58 -28.38 -12.91 -4.28
CA GLN A 58 -29.22 -14.06 -4.62
C GLN A 58 -28.68 -14.89 -5.80
N PHE A 59 -27.96 -14.23 -6.71
CA PHE A 59 -27.40 -14.85 -7.92
C PHE A 59 -26.01 -15.46 -7.73
N PHE A 60 -25.49 -15.44 -6.49
CA PHE A 60 -24.18 -15.98 -6.17
C PHE A 60 -24.25 -17.49 -5.95
N THR A 61 -23.68 -18.25 -6.88
CA THR A 61 -23.68 -19.72 -6.86
C THR A 61 -22.42 -20.33 -6.24
N ASN A 62 -21.46 -19.50 -5.83
CA ASN A 62 -20.18 -19.91 -5.21
C ASN A 62 -19.43 -21.04 -5.96
N ASP A 63 -19.65 -21.18 -7.28
CA ASP A 63 -18.99 -22.18 -8.12
C ASP A 63 -17.81 -21.51 -8.83
N HIS A 64 -16.65 -22.20 -8.88
CA HIS A 64 -15.47 -21.72 -9.59
C HIS A 64 -15.72 -21.49 -11.09
N ARG A 65 -16.65 -22.24 -11.70
CA ARG A 65 -17.02 -22.08 -13.11
C ARG A 65 -18.09 -21.02 -13.33
N LEU A 66 -18.95 -20.79 -12.34
CA LEU A 66 -20.04 -19.83 -12.42
C LEU A 66 -20.19 -19.11 -11.07
N LYS A 67 -19.43 -18.04 -10.91
CA LYS A 67 -19.41 -17.23 -9.67
C LYS A 67 -20.71 -16.46 -9.48
N CYS A 68 -21.31 -15.97 -10.56
CA CYS A 68 -22.60 -15.28 -10.59
C CYS A 68 -23.35 -15.70 -11.87
N THR A 69 -24.66 -15.90 -11.78
CA THR A 69 -25.49 -16.31 -12.94
C THR A 69 -25.77 -15.19 -13.93
N VAL A 70 -25.74 -13.91 -13.48
CA VAL A 70 -26.02 -12.75 -14.33
C VAL A 70 -24.74 -12.24 -14.99
N ASN A 71 -23.70 -12.01 -14.19
CA ASN A 71 -22.42 -11.47 -14.67
C ASN A 71 -21.24 -12.31 -14.12
N PRO A 72 -20.88 -13.44 -14.76
CA PRO A 72 -19.84 -14.35 -14.27
C PRO A 72 -18.41 -13.76 -14.35
N ILE A 73 -18.19 -12.77 -15.21
CA ILE A 73 -16.87 -12.16 -15.45
C ILE A 73 -16.53 -11.11 -14.37
N THR A 74 -17.51 -10.35 -13.90
CA THR A 74 -17.32 -9.24 -12.96
C THR A 74 -17.50 -9.65 -11.49
N ALA A 75 -18.00 -10.87 -11.23
CA ALA A 75 -18.22 -11.40 -9.89
C ALA A 75 -16.93 -11.50 -9.05
N ASN A 76 -17.01 -11.13 -7.76
CA ASN A 76 -15.87 -11.06 -6.82
C ASN A 76 -14.73 -10.14 -7.27
N THR A 77 -15.06 -9.08 -8.02
CA THR A 77 -14.12 -8.03 -8.40
C THR A 77 -14.60 -6.67 -7.88
N GLU A 78 -13.73 -5.67 -7.94
CA GLU A 78 -14.04 -4.29 -7.55
C GLU A 78 -15.19 -3.69 -8.35
N GLN A 79 -15.43 -4.17 -9.57
CA GLN A 79 -16.54 -3.75 -10.42
C GLN A 79 -17.91 -4.23 -9.89
N ALA A 80 -17.92 -5.24 -9.01
CA ALA A 80 -19.16 -5.74 -8.42
C ALA A 80 -19.61 -4.95 -7.17
N ILE A 81 -18.82 -3.97 -6.71
CA ILE A 81 -19.21 -3.09 -5.59
C ILE A 81 -20.44 -2.25 -5.97
N ASP A 82 -20.52 -1.76 -7.20
CA ASP A 82 -21.65 -0.98 -7.74
C ASP A 82 -22.47 -1.79 -8.75
N CYS A 83 -22.68 -3.09 -8.48
CA CYS A 83 -23.41 -3.96 -9.39
C CYS A 83 -24.90 -3.54 -9.46
N SER A 84 -25.35 -3.05 -10.61
CA SER A 84 -26.76 -2.66 -10.86
C SER A 84 -27.75 -3.81 -10.69
N ASP A 85 -27.28 -5.04 -10.92
CA ASP A 85 -28.08 -6.26 -10.85
C ASP A 85 -28.06 -6.90 -9.45
N TYR A 86 -27.46 -6.22 -8.47
CA TYR A 86 -27.43 -6.71 -7.10
C TYR A 86 -28.86 -6.91 -6.56
N ARG A 87 -29.11 -8.10 -6.04
CA ARG A 87 -30.31 -8.48 -5.32
C ARG A 87 -29.86 -9.15 -4.03
N SER A 88 -30.15 -8.53 -2.89
CA SER A 88 -29.90 -9.13 -1.58
C SER A 88 -30.66 -10.45 -1.46
N ASN A 89 -30.01 -11.49 -0.94
CA ASN A 89 -30.64 -12.76 -0.60
C ASN A 89 -31.42 -12.63 0.73
N LEU A 90 -32.51 -11.86 0.70
CA LEU A 90 -33.47 -11.74 1.80
C LEU A 90 -34.77 -12.47 1.43
#